data_AF-A0A517XLN0-F1
#
_entry.id   AF-A0A517XLN0-F1
#
_cell.length_a   1.000
_cell.length_b   1.000
_cell.length_c   1.000
_cell.angle_alpha   90.00
_cell.angle_beta   90.00
_cell.angle_gamma   90.00
#
_symmetry.space_group_name_H-M   'P 1'
#
loop_
_entity.id
_entity.type
_entity.pdbx_description
1 polymer ?
#
loop_
_entity_poly.entity_id
_entity_poly.type
_entity_poly.pdbx_seq_one_letter_code
_entity_poly.pdbx_strand_id
1 'polypeptide(L)'
;MTRPALVLAALAAGALPARPDTPPPVLALTGLDPVALAAGTETPGKEGIEATYGRFTYRFASEANKAAFLARPGERAVQFGGACGRMGPFSGTGNPARFHVHDGRIYLFASEACRDSFKRDPDKHVEQPNPAPQGTADEKARGARLVERALDGFGGAKAVDALRTLSRVEKVVYTQGGTETAGTARSVWAFPDAVRTEESFGTPYGHVVTRDGGFEFLGQKDWALEPAMRADAWRRALREPLVLLRNRAAPGFVAVARGPNTVEVALAGATSTWTLDEKTGRVVRAEFRARRGTVGDNAVVFADFRAVNGVVLPHKRTESFDGKEITAPARRVEALEANGEVKAELFVRPK
;
A
#
# COMPACT_ATOMS: atom_id res chain seq x y z
N MET A 1 55.63 -5.82 26.49
CA MET A 1 54.16 -5.97 26.43
C MET A 1 53.52 -4.59 26.34
N THR A 2 53.30 -4.09 25.13
CA THR A 2 52.74 -2.75 24.86
C THR A 2 51.31 -2.94 24.33
N ARG A 3 50.32 -2.41 25.06
CA ARG A 3 48.90 -2.43 24.67
C ARG A 3 48.64 -1.35 23.61
N PRO A 4 47.96 -1.65 22.49
CA PRO A 4 47.59 -0.61 21.53
C PRO A 4 46.34 0.14 22.03
N ALA A 5 46.37 1.47 21.92
CA ALA A 5 45.25 2.34 22.20
C ALA A 5 44.23 2.27 21.05
N LEU A 6 42.97 1.99 21.39
CA LEU A 6 41.84 1.98 20.45
C LEU A 6 41.36 3.44 20.26
N VAL A 7 41.60 4.01 19.08
CA VAL A 7 41.05 5.32 18.69
C VAL A 7 39.62 5.11 18.21
N LEU A 8 38.65 5.60 18.98
CA LEU A 8 37.24 5.61 18.61
C LEU A 8 36.98 6.81 17.69
N ALA A 9 36.88 6.59 16.38
CA ALA A 9 36.48 7.62 15.43
C ALA A 9 34.97 7.87 15.56
N ALA A 10 34.60 9.04 16.08
CA ALA A 10 33.22 9.51 16.08
C ALA A 10 32.81 9.91 14.66
N LEU A 11 31.93 9.14 14.02
CA LEU A 11 31.25 9.56 12.80
C LEU A 11 30.21 10.63 13.15
N ALA A 12 30.53 11.89 12.83
CA ALA A 12 29.54 12.95 12.79
C ALA A 12 28.55 12.66 11.65
N ALA A 13 27.29 12.38 11.99
CA ALA A 13 26.21 12.30 11.02
C ALA A 13 25.91 13.72 10.49
N GLY A 14 26.56 14.09 9.38
CA GLY A 14 26.25 15.32 8.66
C GLY A 14 24.81 15.26 8.12
N ALA A 15 24.01 16.28 8.43
CA ALA A 15 22.71 16.46 7.80
C ALA A 15 22.92 16.70 6.29
N LEU A 16 22.41 15.80 5.46
CA LEU A 16 22.35 16.01 4.01
C LEU A 16 21.51 17.26 3.72
N PRO A 17 21.90 18.10 2.76
CA PRO A 17 21.11 19.28 2.40
C PRO A 17 19.70 18.88 1.96
N ALA A 18 18.71 19.68 2.37
CA ALA A 18 17.33 19.51 1.94
C ALA A 18 17.23 19.67 0.42
N ARG A 19 16.47 18.78 -0.22
CA ARG A 19 16.27 18.79 -1.68
C ARG A 19 15.40 19.97 -2.09
N PRO A 20 15.69 20.65 -3.21
CA PRO A 20 14.91 21.79 -3.66
C PRO A 20 13.42 21.46 -3.91
N ASP A 21 13.11 20.21 -4.30
CA ASP A 21 11.75 19.79 -4.61
C ASP A 21 11.03 19.00 -3.50
N THR A 22 11.75 18.64 -2.41
CA THR A 22 11.10 18.09 -1.22
C THR A 22 10.44 19.24 -0.45
N PRO A 23 9.10 19.23 -0.28
CA PRO A 23 8.44 20.31 0.45
C PRO A 23 8.96 20.41 1.89
N PRO A 24 9.05 21.62 2.46
CA PRO A 24 9.44 21.77 3.85
C PRO A 24 8.47 20.98 4.75
N PRO A 25 8.97 20.39 5.85
CA PRO A 25 8.12 19.64 6.75
C PRO A 25 7.08 20.56 7.39
N VAL A 26 5.88 20.02 7.59
CA VAL A 26 4.76 20.72 8.22
C VAL A 26 4.81 20.48 9.72
N LEU A 27 4.48 21.49 10.53
CA LEU A 27 4.38 21.29 11.99
C LEU A 27 3.29 20.27 12.31
N ALA A 28 3.66 19.18 12.97
CA ALA A 28 2.73 18.15 13.42
C ALA A 28 1.85 18.66 14.55
N LEU A 29 0.58 18.24 14.57
CA LEU A 29 -0.29 18.33 15.75
C LEU A 29 -0.36 19.72 16.37
N THR A 30 -0.24 20.77 15.55
CA THR A 30 -0.18 22.17 15.99
C THR A 30 0.90 22.46 17.06
N GLY A 31 1.95 21.65 17.12
CA GLY A 31 3.05 21.76 18.08
C GLY A 31 2.87 20.95 19.38
N LEU A 32 1.84 20.12 19.49
CA LEU A 32 1.68 19.20 20.63
C LEU A 32 2.73 18.07 20.59
N ASP A 33 3.15 17.64 21.78
CA ASP A 33 4.04 16.50 21.95
C ASP A 33 3.32 15.20 21.57
N PRO A 34 3.78 14.46 20.55
CA PRO A 34 3.11 13.24 20.09
C PRO A 34 3.15 12.12 21.12
N VAL A 35 4.18 12.05 21.96
CA VAL A 35 4.31 11.03 23.01
C VAL A 35 3.36 11.31 24.16
N ALA A 36 3.27 12.57 24.59
CA ALA A 36 2.27 12.98 25.59
C ALA A 36 0.85 12.79 25.05
N LEU A 37 0.62 13.16 23.78
CA LEU A 37 -0.67 13.03 23.14
C LEU A 37 -1.13 11.57 23.05
N ALA A 38 -0.24 10.67 22.62
CA ALA A 38 -0.54 9.24 22.58
C ALA A 38 -0.85 8.65 23.96
N ALA A 39 -0.31 9.24 25.04
CA ALA A 39 -0.63 8.91 26.42
C ALA A 39 -1.89 9.62 26.97
N GLY A 40 -2.60 10.39 26.13
CA GLY A 40 -3.87 11.04 26.48
C GLY A 40 -3.75 12.46 27.02
N THR A 41 -2.57 13.10 26.91
CA THR A 41 -2.37 14.48 27.40
C THR A 41 -1.95 15.42 26.26
N GLU A 42 -2.69 16.51 26.06
CA GLU A 42 -2.33 17.57 25.10
C GLU A 42 -1.28 18.51 25.70
N THR A 43 -0.03 18.05 25.76
CA THR A 43 1.09 18.87 26.26
C THR A 43 1.78 19.59 25.09
N PRO A 44 1.93 20.93 25.13
CA PRO A 44 2.70 21.66 24.13
C PRO A 44 4.17 21.22 24.13
N GLY A 45 4.71 20.96 22.95
CA GLY A 45 6.15 20.77 22.76
C GLY A 45 6.90 22.11 22.72
N LYS A 46 8.23 22.04 22.87
CA LYS A 46 9.11 23.21 22.87
C LYS A 46 9.81 23.35 21.52
N GLU A 47 9.96 24.58 21.03
CA GLU A 47 10.62 24.85 19.73
C GLU A 47 12.09 24.39 19.70
N GLY A 48 12.76 24.36 20.86
CA GLY A 48 14.13 23.86 20.98
C GLY A 48 14.25 22.34 21.02
N ILE A 49 13.14 21.60 21.14
CA ILE A 49 13.14 20.13 21.24
C ILE A 49 12.30 19.57 20.09
N GLU A 50 12.93 19.45 18.93
CA GLU A 50 12.27 19.02 17.68
C GLU A 50 12.93 17.80 17.04
N ALA A 51 12.14 17.08 16.24
CA ALA A 51 12.63 16.06 15.30
C ALA A 51 11.74 15.99 14.06
N THR A 52 12.33 15.73 12.90
CA THR A 52 11.61 15.55 11.64
C THR A 52 11.45 14.07 11.32
N TYR A 53 10.24 13.66 10.96
CA TYR A 53 9.95 12.32 10.47
C TYR A 53 8.87 12.37 9.40
N GLY A 54 9.14 11.71 8.25
CA GLY A 54 8.28 11.81 7.07
C GLY A 54 8.16 13.25 6.59
N ARG A 55 6.92 13.76 6.49
CA ARG A 55 6.62 15.13 6.08
C ARG A 55 6.40 16.11 7.24
N PHE A 56 6.71 15.70 8.47
CA PHE A 56 6.33 16.45 9.66
C PHE A 56 7.52 16.80 10.55
N THR A 57 7.48 18.00 11.12
CA THR A 57 8.29 18.40 12.28
C THR A 57 7.48 18.19 13.54
N TYR A 58 8.01 17.40 14.48
CA TYR A 58 7.41 17.12 15.77
C TYR A 58 8.14 17.92 16.85
N ARG A 59 7.39 18.54 17.77
CA ARG A 59 7.89 19.20 18.97
C ARG A 59 7.68 18.29 20.18
N PHE A 60 8.56 18.38 21.18
CA PHE A 60 8.47 17.58 22.39
C PHE A 60 8.53 18.45 23.65
N ALA A 61 7.80 18.06 24.68
CA ALA A 61 7.80 18.74 25.98
C ALA A 61 9.11 18.50 26.76
N SER A 62 9.79 17.39 26.46
CA SER A 62 11.05 16.96 27.07
C SER A 62 11.95 16.20 26.10
N GLU A 63 13.27 16.18 26.37
CA GLU A 63 14.24 15.34 25.64
C GLU A 63 13.93 13.85 25.78
N ALA A 64 13.36 13.43 26.91
CA ALA A 64 12.95 12.05 27.12
C ALA A 64 11.85 11.63 26.13
N ASN A 65 10.87 12.50 25.89
CA ASN A 65 9.81 12.24 24.89
C ASN A 65 10.38 12.22 23.46
N LYS A 66 11.31 13.13 23.14
CA LYS A 66 12.02 13.10 21.86
C LYS A 66 12.79 11.79 21.65
N ALA A 67 13.56 11.37 22.65
CA ALA A 67 14.30 10.09 22.61
C ALA A 67 13.35 8.90 22.46
N ALA A 68 12.23 8.92 23.18
CA ALA A 68 11.17 7.93 23.02
C ALA A 68 10.66 7.91 21.57
N PHE A 69 10.25 9.05 21.01
CA PHE A 69 9.79 9.13 19.63
C PHE A 69 10.81 8.57 18.63
N LEU A 70 12.07 8.99 18.73
CA LEU A 70 13.14 8.57 17.81
C LEU A 70 13.45 7.07 17.91
N ALA A 71 13.21 6.43 19.05
CA ALA A 71 13.38 4.98 19.20
C ALA A 71 12.33 4.18 18.41
N ARG A 72 11.11 4.72 18.26
CA ARG A 72 9.98 4.04 17.57
C ARG A 72 9.10 5.05 16.82
N PRO A 73 9.62 5.70 15.75
CA PRO A 73 8.89 6.78 15.10
C PRO A 73 7.63 6.28 14.41
N GLY A 74 7.62 5.09 13.81
CA GLY A 74 6.42 4.56 13.13
C GLY A 74 5.22 4.31 14.05
N GLU A 75 5.45 4.03 15.35
CA GLU A 75 4.39 3.84 16.34
C GLU A 75 3.88 5.17 16.90
N ARG A 76 4.73 6.21 16.93
CA ARG A 76 4.49 7.47 17.65
C ARG A 76 4.23 8.66 16.73
N ALA A 77 4.59 8.55 15.46
CA ALA A 77 4.29 9.53 14.43
C ALA A 77 2.80 9.50 14.07
N VAL A 78 2.39 10.54 13.37
CA VAL A 78 1.12 10.56 12.64
C VAL A 78 1.09 9.39 11.66
N GLN A 79 0.02 8.61 11.71
CA GLN A 79 -0.17 7.42 10.88
C GLN A 79 -0.50 7.77 9.43
N PHE A 80 -0.31 6.80 8.54
CA PHE A 80 -0.60 6.90 7.11
C PHE A 80 0.12 8.06 6.40
N GLY A 81 1.31 8.46 6.90
CA GLY A 81 2.05 9.59 6.36
C GLY A 81 1.30 10.93 6.45
N GLY A 82 0.28 11.01 7.31
CA GLY A 82 -0.61 12.17 7.42
C GLY A 82 -1.81 12.18 6.50
N ALA A 83 -2.08 11.08 5.78
CA ALA A 83 -3.35 10.93 5.06
C ALA A 83 -4.55 10.85 6.03
N CYS A 84 -5.75 11.11 5.51
CA CYS A 84 -6.97 11.06 6.31
C CYS A 84 -7.20 9.67 6.92
N GLY A 85 -7.25 9.57 8.25
CA GLY A 85 -7.40 8.31 8.99
C GLY A 85 -8.63 7.49 8.60
N ARG A 86 -9.74 8.16 8.30
CA ARG A 86 -10.96 7.53 7.78
C ARG A 86 -10.73 6.89 6.40
N MET A 87 -10.06 7.60 5.49
CA MET A 87 -9.88 7.15 4.10
C MET A 87 -8.70 6.19 3.92
N GLY A 88 -7.70 6.27 4.80
CA GLY A 88 -6.52 5.40 4.83
C GLY A 88 -5.30 5.99 4.09
N PRO A 89 -4.22 5.20 3.96
CA PRO A 89 -2.99 5.65 3.31
C PRO A 89 -3.22 5.89 1.81
N PHE A 90 -2.43 6.81 1.24
CA PHE A 90 -2.50 7.30 -0.14
C PHE A 90 -3.80 8.03 -0.49
N SER A 91 -4.57 8.45 0.52
CA SER A 91 -5.74 9.33 0.36
C SER A 91 -5.36 10.80 0.52
N GLY A 92 -6.36 11.69 0.48
CA GLY A 92 -6.17 13.12 0.73
C GLY A 92 -5.58 13.41 2.12
N THR A 93 -4.76 14.46 2.19
CA THR A 93 -4.04 14.87 3.40
C THR A 93 -4.98 15.27 4.55
N GLY A 94 -4.69 14.81 5.76
CA GLY A 94 -5.35 15.24 6.98
C GLY A 94 -4.83 16.59 7.48
N ASN A 95 -5.65 17.31 8.24
CA ASN A 95 -5.25 18.56 8.86
C ASN A 95 -4.56 18.28 10.21
N PRO A 96 -3.35 18.83 10.48
CA PRO A 96 -2.66 18.68 11.77
C PRO A 96 -3.47 19.12 13.00
N ALA A 97 -4.43 20.04 12.84
CA ALA A 97 -5.33 20.47 13.91
C ALA A 97 -6.54 19.54 14.11
N ARG A 98 -6.76 18.58 13.20
CA ARG A 98 -7.85 17.60 13.27
C ARG A 98 -7.27 16.22 13.47
N PHE A 99 -7.06 15.85 14.73
CA PHE A 99 -6.49 14.56 15.08
C PHE A 99 -7.39 13.75 16.02
N HIS A 100 -7.07 12.47 16.15
CA HIS A 100 -7.62 11.56 17.15
C HIS A 100 -6.59 10.47 17.44
N VAL A 101 -6.51 10.07 18.71
CA VAL A 101 -5.67 8.96 19.15
C VAL A 101 -6.54 7.72 19.30
N HIS A 102 -6.14 6.63 18.66
CA HIS A 102 -6.76 5.31 18.81
C HIS A 102 -5.67 4.25 18.94
N ASP A 103 -5.77 3.40 19.96
CA ASP A 103 -4.77 2.35 20.25
C ASP A 103 -3.33 2.89 20.30
N GLY A 104 -3.14 4.03 20.98
CA GLY A 104 -1.84 4.71 21.09
C GLY A 104 -1.30 5.31 19.79
N ARG A 105 -2.05 5.25 18.69
CA ARG A 105 -1.65 5.78 17.37
C ARG A 105 -2.42 7.05 17.02
N ILE A 106 -1.74 7.98 16.37
CA ILE A 106 -2.26 9.32 16.08
C ILE A 106 -2.70 9.41 14.61
N TYR A 107 -3.98 9.75 14.37
CA TYR A 107 -4.55 9.87 13.02
C TYR A 107 -4.97 11.32 12.75
N LEU A 108 -4.72 11.82 11.53
CA LEU A 108 -5.22 13.12 11.07
C LEU A 108 -6.47 12.96 10.21
N PHE A 109 -7.27 14.03 10.06
CA PHE A 109 -8.51 13.99 9.31
C PHE A 109 -8.68 15.17 8.36
N ALA A 110 -9.16 14.89 7.15
CA ALA A 110 -9.42 15.92 6.14
C ALA A 110 -10.56 16.87 6.57
N SER A 111 -11.55 16.36 7.30
CA SER A 111 -12.70 17.13 7.80
C SER A 111 -13.17 16.62 9.16
N GLU A 112 -13.94 17.45 9.88
CA GLU A 112 -14.60 17.06 11.14
C GLU A 112 -15.46 15.80 10.94
N ALA A 113 -16.24 15.75 9.85
CA ALA A 113 -17.05 14.58 9.52
C ALA A 113 -16.22 13.29 9.36
N CYS A 114 -15.00 13.38 8.81
CA CYS A 114 -14.10 12.23 8.76
C CYS A 114 -13.64 11.79 10.14
N ARG A 115 -13.26 12.74 11.01
CA ARG A 115 -12.85 12.46 12.39
C ARG A 115 -13.98 11.84 13.18
N ASP A 116 -15.16 12.43 13.13
CA ASP A 116 -16.30 11.99 13.95
C ASP A 116 -16.81 10.62 13.48
N SER A 117 -16.77 10.33 12.17
CA SER A 117 -17.01 8.98 11.66
C SER A 117 -15.99 7.97 12.20
N PHE A 118 -14.70 8.33 12.18
CA PHE A 118 -13.63 7.46 12.66
C PHE A 118 -13.77 7.17 14.15
N LYS A 119 -14.04 8.19 14.97
CA LYS A 119 -14.22 8.06 16.43
C LYS A 119 -15.34 7.10 16.84
N ARG A 120 -16.38 6.93 16.01
CA ARG A 120 -17.49 6.02 16.32
C ARG A 120 -17.08 4.56 16.23
N ASP A 121 -16.18 4.22 15.32
CA ASP A 121 -15.71 2.85 15.10
C ASP A 121 -14.33 2.86 14.40
N PRO A 122 -13.25 3.13 15.13
CA PRO A 122 -11.92 3.27 14.55
C PRO A 122 -11.45 2.01 13.80
N ASP A 123 -11.77 0.83 14.32
CA ASP A 123 -11.31 -0.44 13.77
C ASP A 123 -11.96 -0.75 12.41
N LYS A 124 -13.19 -0.26 12.17
CA LYS A 124 -13.78 -0.24 10.81
C LYS A 124 -13.01 0.62 9.82
N HIS A 125 -12.11 1.48 10.28
CA HIS A 125 -11.29 2.36 9.45
C HIS A 125 -9.79 2.05 9.59
N VAL A 126 -9.39 0.89 10.11
CA VAL A 126 -7.98 0.49 10.14
C VAL A 126 -7.84 -0.88 9.50
N GLU A 127 -7.47 -0.91 8.22
CA GLU A 127 -7.14 -2.16 7.54
C GLU A 127 -5.92 -2.82 8.18
N GLN A 128 -6.06 -4.07 8.56
CA GLN A 128 -4.99 -4.92 9.03
C GLN A 128 -4.56 -5.89 7.91
N PRO A 129 -3.33 -6.44 7.94
CA PRO A 129 -2.96 -7.57 7.11
C PRO A 129 -3.98 -8.71 7.25
N ASN A 130 -4.41 -9.28 6.12
CA ASN A 130 -5.29 -10.44 6.17
C ASN A 130 -4.45 -11.65 6.64
N PRO A 131 -4.95 -12.45 7.60
CA PRO A 131 -4.19 -13.56 8.15
C PRO A 131 -3.97 -14.65 7.10
N ALA A 132 -2.84 -15.35 7.18
CA ALA A 132 -2.58 -16.48 6.31
C ALA A 132 -3.60 -17.61 6.59
N PRO A 133 -4.11 -18.31 5.56
CA PRO A 133 -5.06 -19.38 5.73
C PRO A 133 -4.45 -20.57 6.47
N GLN A 134 -5.23 -21.15 7.38
CA GLN A 134 -4.91 -22.45 7.99
C GLN A 134 -5.53 -23.59 7.17
N GLY A 135 -4.95 -24.78 7.29
CA GLY A 135 -5.43 -25.98 6.62
C GLY A 135 -4.59 -27.21 6.90
N THR A 136 -5.21 -28.37 6.75
CA THR A 136 -4.61 -29.70 6.80
C THR A 136 -3.57 -29.90 5.70
N ALA A 137 -2.74 -30.94 5.81
CA ALA A 137 -1.77 -31.30 4.78
C ALA A 137 -2.45 -31.58 3.42
N ASP A 138 -3.60 -32.27 3.45
CA ASP A 138 -4.36 -32.59 2.23
C ASP A 138 -4.95 -31.35 1.57
N GLU A 139 -5.48 -30.41 2.35
CA GLU A 139 -5.99 -29.14 1.82
C GLU A 139 -4.89 -28.28 1.21
N LYS A 140 -3.69 -28.27 1.81
CA LYS A 140 -2.51 -27.60 1.25
C LYS A 140 -2.03 -28.26 -0.03
N ALA A 141 -1.98 -29.60 -0.07
CA ALA A 141 -1.62 -30.35 -1.27
C ALA A 141 -2.63 -30.12 -2.41
N ARG A 142 -3.94 -30.05 -2.11
CA ARG A 142 -4.97 -29.63 -3.08
C ARG A 142 -4.82 -28.17 -3.48
N GLY A 143 -4.52 -27.28 -2.53
CA GLY A 143 -4.27 -25.86 -2.77
C GLY A 143 -3.13 -25.65 -3.77
N ALA A 144 -2.01 -26.38 -3.60
CA ALA A 144 -0.90 -26.35 -4.55
C ALA A 144 -1.33 -26.76 -5.97
N ARG A 145 -2.15 -27.81 -6.12
CA ARG A 145 -2.69 -28.20 -7.44
C ARG A 145 -3.60 -27.15 -8.06
N LEU A 146 -4.38 -26.44 -7.24
CA LEU A 146 -5.20 -25.31 -7.72
C LEU A 146 -4.34 -24.12 -8.12
N VAL A 147 -3.22 -23.87 -7.44
CA VAL A 147 -2.25 -22.85 -7.85
C VAL A 147 -1.61 -23.19 -9.19
N GLU A 148 -1.23 -24.45 -9.44
CA GLU A 148 -0.73 -24.87 -10.77
C GLU A 148 -1.78 -24.66 -11.87
N ARG A 149 -3.05 -25.02 -11.60
CA ARG A 149 -4.14 -24.71 -12.53
C ARG A 149 -4.34 -23.21 -12.76
N ALA A 150 -4.17 -22.39 -11.73
CA ALA A 150 -4.21 -20.93 -11.87
C ALA A 150 -3.07 -20.43 -12.76
N LEU A 151 -1.85 -20.95 -12.60
CA LEU A 151 -0.72 -20.62 -13.47
C LEU A 151 -1.02 -20.98 -14.92
N ASP A 152 -1.57 -22.16 -15.18
CA ASP A 152 -2.00 -22.58 -16.53
C ASP A 152 -3.04 -21.60 -17.11
N GLY A 153 -4.00 -21.16 -16.29
CA GLY A 153 -4.96 -20.12 -16.66
C GLY A 153 -4.35 -18.77 -17.04
N PHE A 154 -3.14 -18.48 -16.57
CA PHE A 154 -2.34 -17.29 -16.90
C PHE A 154 -1.28 -17.53 -18.00
N GLY A 155 -1.25 -18.71 -18.64
CA GLY A 155 -0.28 -19.04 -19.69
C GLY A 155 0.84 -20.00 -19.26
N GLY A 156 0.74 -20.59 -18.07
CA GLY A 156 1.64 -21.60 -17.52
C GLY A 156 2.76 -21.04 -16.65
N ALA A 157 3.25 -21.88 -15.73
CA ALA A 157 4.27 -21.50 -14.74
C ALA A 157 5.51 -20.85 -15.36
N LYS A 158 6.03 -21.41 -16.46
CA LYS A 158 7.21 -20.88 -17.15
C LYS A 158 7.03 -19.45 -17.66
N ALA A 159 5.86 -19.14 -18.23
CA ALA A 159 5.57 -17.80 -18.74
C ALA A 159 5.41 -16.79 -17.60
N VAL A 160 4.71 -17.20 -16.54
CA VAL A 160 4.57 -16.40 -15.32
C VAL A 160 5.95 -16.15 -14.70
N ASP A 161 6.78 -17.18 -14.49
CA ASP A 161 8.09 -17.04 -13.85
C ASP A 161 9.08 -16.18 -14.67
N ALA A 162 8.93 -16.17 -16.00
CA ALA A 162 9.72 -15.32 -16.90
C ALA A 162 9.23 -13.85 -16.94
N LEU A 163 8.12 -13.52 -16.29
CA LEU A 163 7.58 -12.16 -16.30
C LEU A 163 8.52 -11.20 -15.56
N ARG A 164 9.00 -10.19 -16.29
CA ARG A 164 9.88 -9.11 -15.81
C ARG A 164 9.11 -7.86 -15.48
N THR A 165 8.12 -7.51 -16.31
CA THR A 165 7.27 -6.34 -16.12
C THR A 165 5.82 -6.67 -16.45
N LEU A 166 4.91 -5.97 -15.77
CA LEU A 166 3.49 -5.91 -16.09
C LEU A 166 3.07 -4.44 -16.00
N SER A 167 2.28 -3.96 -16.94
CA SER A 167 1.70 -2.63 -16.88
C SER A 167 0.20 -2.68 -17.15
N ARG A 168 -0.54 -1.83 -16.45
CA ARG A 168 -1.97 -1.59 -16.69
C ARG A 168 -2.22 -0.10 -16.74
N VAL A 169 -2.86 0.36 -17.80
CA VAL A 169 -3.37 1.74 -17.95
C VAL A 169 -4.88 1.68 -18.02
N GLU A 170 -5.53 2.50 -17.21
CA GLU A 170 -6.99 2.59 -17.11
C GLU A 170 -7.43 4.04 -17.28
N LYS A 171 -8.53 4.25 -17.99
CA LYS A 171 -9.30 5.49 -17.91
C LYS A 171 -10.16 5.44 -16.65
N VAL A 172 -10.13 6.51 -15.89
CA VAL A 172 -10.91 6.69 -14.66
C VAL A 172 -11.84 7.88 -14.85
N VAL A 173 -13.13 7.70 -14.57
CA VAL A 173 -14.14 8.77 -14.69
C VAL A 173 -14.90 8.92 -13.38
N TYR A 174 -14.87 10.12 -12.82
CA TYR A 174 -15.72 10.52 -11.70
C TYR A 174 -16.90 11.32 -12.22
N THR A 175 -18.11 10.94 -11.81
CA THR A 175 -19.32 11.73 -12.06
C THR A 175 -19.80 12.30 -10.73
N GLN A 176 -19.72 13.62 -10.57
CA GLN A 176 -20.18 14.32 -9.37
C GLN A 176 -21.09 15.47 -9.77
N GLY A 177 -22.33 15.47 -9.27
CA GLY A 177 -23.30 16.54 -9.55
C GLY A 177 -23.62 16.73 -11.04
N GLY A 178 -23.51 15.67 -11.86
CA GLY A 178 -23.70 15.73 -13.32
C GLY A 178 -22.46 16.12 -14.12
N THR A 179 -21.38 16.54 -13.46
CA THR A 179 -20.10 16.84 -14.12
C THR A 179 -19.21 15.61 -14.13
N GLU A 180 -18.67 15.28 -15.30
CA GLU A 180 -17.67 14.22 -15.45
C GLU A 180 -16.26 14.78 -15.41
N THR A 181 -15.41 14.18 -14.58
CA THR A 181 -13.96 14.42 -14.54
C THR A 181 -13.24 13.13 -14.92
N ALA A 182 -12.54 13.16 -16.05
CA ALA A 182 -11.78 12.01 -16.54
C ALA A 182 -10.29 12.16 -16.21
N GLY A 183 -9.64 11.03 -15.96
CA GLY A 183 -8.22 10.92 -15.71
C GLY A 183 -7.69 9.55 -16.11
N THR A 184 -6.42 9.32 -15.79
CA THR A 184 -5.72 8.06 -16.08
C THR A 184 -5.21 7.46 -14.78
N ALA A 185 -5.37 6.15 -14.62
CA ALA A 185 -4.66 5.38 -13.61
C ALA A 185 -3.63 4.47 -14.30
N ARG A 186 -2.43 4.37 -13.74
CA ARG A 186 -1.37 3.51 -14.23
C ARG A 186 -0.80 2.70 -13.07
N SER A 187 -0.73 1.39 -13.27
CA SER A 187 0.00 0.47 -12.39
C SER A 187 1.11 -0.20 -13.19
N VAL A 188 2.32 -0.22 -12.64
CA VAL A 188 3.48 -0.86 -13.23
C VAL A 188 4.14 -1.73 -12.17
N TRP A 189 4.27 -3.02 -12.46
CA TRP A 189 5.01 -3.97 -11.64
C TRP A 189 6.30 -4.30 -12.37
N ALA A 190 7.44 -4.09 -11.73
CA ALA A 190 8.73 -4.60 -12.14
C ALA A 190 9.13 -5.69 -11.15
N PHE A 191 9.16 -6.93 -11.64
CA PHE A 191 9.33 -8.10 -10.80
C PHE A 191 10.81 -8.30 -10.42
N PRO A 192 11.08 -8.81 -9.21
CA PRO A 192 10.10 -9.36 -8.27
C PRO A 192 9.44 -8.35 -7.32
N ASP A 193 10.03 -7.17 -7.10
CA ASP A 193 9.84 -6.44 -5.85
C ASP A 193 9.63 -4.92 -6.01
N ALA A 194 9.29 -4.45 -7.21
CA ALA A 194 8.99 -3.04 -7.46
C ALA A 194 7.59 -2.83 -8.04
N VAL A 195 6.87 -1.85 -7.48
CA VAL A 195 5.56 -1.44 -7.94
C VAL A 195 5.45 0.08 -7.95
N ARG A 196 4.86 0.63 -9.00
CA ARG A 196 4.43 2.02 -9.12
C ARG A 196 2.94 2.03 -9.39
N THR A 197 2.20 2.81 -8.61
CA THR A 197 0.79 3.09 -8.84
C THR A 197 0.59 4.58 -8.85
N GLU A 198 -0.09 5.09 -9.87
CA GLU A 198 -0.34 6.51 -10.02
C GLU A 198 -1.71 6.77 -10.66
N GLU A 199 -2.29 7.92 -10.34
CA GLU A 199 -3.44 8.48 -11.02
C GLU A 199 -3.16 9.93 -11.43
N SER A 200 -3.81 10.41 -12.47
CA SER A 200 -3.69 11.79 -12.93
C SER A 200 -5.02 12.32 -13.45
N PHE A 201 -5.43 13.47 -12.92
CA PHE A 201 -6.55 14.29 -13.39
C PHE A 201 -6.03 15.67 -13.81
N GLY A 202 -4.82 15.71 -14.38
CA GLY A 202 -4.05 16.90 -14.70
C GLY A 202 -2.69 16.90 -14.00
N THR A 203 -2.68 16.82 -12.66
CA THR A 203 -1.45 16.61 -11.88
C THR A 203 -1.34 15.15 -11.44
N PRO A 204 -0.26 14.42 -11.79
CA PRO A 204 -0.10 13.03 -11.39
C PRO A 204 0.19 12.94 -9.90
N TYR A 205 -0.36 11.93 -9.25
CA TYR A 205 -0.06 11.58 -7.87
C TYR A 205 -0.02 10.07 -7.73
N GLY A 206 0.75 9.57 -6.78
CA GLY A 206 0.94 8.13 -6.67
C GLY A 206 1.99 7.74 -5.67
N HIS A 207 2.38 6.48 -5.74
CA HIS A 207 3.42 5.92 -4.91
C HIS A 207 4.22 4.85 -5.64
N VAL A 208 5.44 4.68 -5.17
CA VAL A 208 6.39 3.68 -5.60
C VAL A 208 6.87 2.93 -4.37
N VAL A 209 6.89 1.61 -4.46
CA VAL A 209 7.54 0.74 -3.49
C VAL A 209 8.56 -0.11 -4.23
N THR A 210 9.74 -0.24 -3.65
CA THR A 210 10.79 -1.16 -4.09
C THR A 210 11.23 -1.99 -2.88
N ARG A 211 12.09 -2.98 -3.10
CA ARG A 211 12.76 -3.71 -2.02
C ARG A 211 13.43 -2.79 -1.00
N ASP A 212 14.11 -1.76 -1.49
CA ASP A 212 15.00 -0.93 -0.66
C ASP A 212 14.32 0.32 -0.10
N GLY A 213 13.12 0.65 -0.58
CA GLY A 213 12.53 1.93 -0.27
C GLY A 213 11.15 2.15 -0.85
N GLY A 214 10.76 3.41 -0.89
CA GLY A 214 9.52 3.81 -1.51
C GLY A 214 9.32 5.31 -1.32
N PHE A 215 8.54 5.89 -2.21
CA PHE A 215 8.17 7.29 -2.14
C PHE A 215 6.75 7.48 -2.67
N GLU A 216 6.04 8.43 -2.10
CA GLU A 216 4.83 8.99 -2.70
C GLU A 216 5.17 10.31 -3.38
N PHE A 217 4.33 10.70 -4.33
CA PHE A 217 4.51 11.95 -5.07
C PHE A 217 3.18 12.60 -5.42
N LEU A 218 3.25 13.92 -5.61
CA LEU A 218 2.18 14.78 -6.12
C LEU A 218 2.82 15.84 -7.04
N GLY A 219 2.65 15.66 -8.35
CA GLY A 219 3.36 16.44 -9.36
C GLY A 219 4.87 16.23 -9.22
N GLN A 220 5.60 17.33 -9.00
CA GLN A 220 7.05 17.30 -8.77
C GLN A 220 7.43 17.10 -7.30
N LYS A 221 6.46 17.14 -6.38
CA LYS A 221 6.73 16.98 -4.94
C LYS A 221 6.77 15.50 -4.60
N ASP A 222 7.69 15.11 -3.72
CA ASP A 222 7.82 13.73 -3.29
C ASP A 222 8.21 13.59 -1.81
N TRP A 223 7.81 12.47 -1.21
CA TRP A 223 8.10 12.14 0.19
C TRP A 223 8.46 10.66 0.31
N ALA A 224 9.45 10.34 1.16
CA ALA A 224 9.77 8.95 1.45
C ALA A 224 8.59 8.25 2.15
N LEU A 225 8.31 7.00 1.76
CA LEU A 225 7.26 6.20 2.40
C LEU A 225 7.73 5.60 3.72
N GLU A 226 6.89 5.76 4.74
CA GLU A 226 7.06 5.06 6.00
C GLU A 226 6.96 3.54 5.81
N PRO A 227 7.65 2.73 6.64
CA PRO A 227 7.62 1.26 6.53
C PRO A 227 6.22 0.65 6.47
N ALA A 228 5.28 1.16 7.28
CA ALA A 228 3.89 0.68 7.30
C ALA A 228 3.16 0.97 5.98
N MET A 229 3.41 2.14 5.37
CA MET A 229 2.84 2.48 4.05
C MET A 229 3.45 1.65 2.93
N ARG A 230 4.75 1.35 2.99
CA ARG A 230 5.39 0.43 2.04
C ARG A 230 4.78 -0.96 2.11
N ALA A 231 4.57 -1.49 3.31
CA ALA A 231 3.91 -2.78 3.52
C ALA A 231 2.46 -2.77 3.03
N ASP A 232 1.71 -1.67 3.23
CA ASP A 232 0.35 -1.50 2.71
C ASP A 232 0.31 -1.50 1.18
N ALA A 233 1.15 -0.71 0.53
CA ALA A 233 1.23 -0.66 -0.93
C ALA A 233 1.66 -2.01 -1.53
N TRP A 234 2.64 -2.69 -0.94
CA TRP A 234 3.04 -4.03 -1.38
C TRP A 234 1.91 -5.05 -1.24
N ARG A 235 1.20 -5.04 -0.10
CA ARG A 235 0.02 -5.89 0.12
C ARG A 235 -1.07 -5.63 -0.92
N ARG A 236 -1.32 -4.37 -1.29
CA ARG A 236 -2.27 -4.01 -2.35
C ARG A 236 -1.83 -4.54 -3.72
N ALA A 237 -0.54 -4.47 -4.04
CA ALA A 237 -0.01 -5.00 -5.29
C ALA A 237 -0.24 -6.52 -5.40
N LEU A 238 -0.06 -7.25 -4.29
CA LEU A 238 -0.28 -8.69 -4.22
C LEU A 238 -1.76 -9.11 -4.26
N ARG A 239 -2.73 -8.18 -4.26
CA ARG A 239 -4.14 -8.54 -4.51
C ARG A 239 -4.43 -8.86 -5.97
N GLU A 240 -3.51 -8.53 -6.88
CA GLU A 240 -3.60 -8.93 -8.28
C GLU A 240 -3.12 -10.38 -8.45
N PRO A 241 -3.97 -11.32 -8.93
CA PRO A 241 -3.63 -12.74 -8.93
C PRO A 241 -2.32 -13.08 -9.65
N LEU A 242 -2.05 -12.49 -10.81
CA LEU A 242 -0.81 -12.73 -11.54
C LEU A 242 0.43 -12.23 -10.77
N VAL A 243 0.31 -11.09 -10.08
CA VAL A 243 1.42 -10.50 -9.30
C VAL A 243 1.74 -11.39 -8.10
N LEU A 244 0.72 -11.93 -7.43
CA LEU A 244 0.89 -12.89 -6.33
C LEU A 244 1.48 -14.21 -6.83
N LEU A 245 0.94 -14.77 -7.91
CA LEU A 245 1.47 -16.00 -8.53
C LEU A 245 2.93 -15.84 -8.95
N ARG A 246 3.31 -14.69 -9.52
CA ARG A 246 4.70 -14.40 -9.88
C ARG A 246 5.65 -14.40 -8.67
N ASN A 247 5.12 -14.10 -7.48
CA ASN A 247 5.85 -14.04 -6.22
C ASN A 247 5.66 -15.28 -5.33
N ARG A 248 4.97 -16.33 -5.80
CA ARG A 248 4.61 -17.52 -4.99
C ARG A 248 5.80 -18.32 -4.45
N ALA A 249 7.00 -18.14 -5.02
CA ALA A 249 8.21 -18.77 -4.53
C ALA A 249 8.81 -18.06 -3.29
N ALA A 250 8.29 -16.89 -2.92
CA ALA A 250 8.74 -16.15 -1.75
C ALA A 250 8.36 -16.87 -0.45
N PRO A 251 9.20 -16.77 0.61
CA PRO A 251 8.86 -17.29 1.92
C PRO A 251 7.52 -16.75 2.43
N GLY A 252 6.71 -17.62 3.01
CA GLY A 252 5.40 -17.26 3.56
C GLY A 252 4.24 -17.32 2.56
N PHE A 253 4.47 -17.74 1.30
CA PHE A 253 3.37 -18.11 0.42
C PHE A 253 2.63 -19.33 0.99
N VAL A 254 1.31 -19.22 1.06
CA VAL A 254 0.42 -20.31 1.51
C VAL A 254 -0.73 -20.44 0.52
N ALA A 255 -1.10 -21.68 0.19
CA ALA A 255 -2.28 -21.99 -0.58
C ALA A 255 -3.06 -23.13 0.08
N VAL A 256 -4.36 -22.95 0.28
CA VAL A 256 -5.23 -23.93 0.91
C VAL A 256 -6.52 -24.07 0.12
N ALA A 257 -6.85 -25.29 -0.31
CA ALA A 257 -8.10 -25.53 -1.01
C ALA A 257 -9.31 -25.32 -0.08
N ARG A 258 -10.33 -24.63 -0.60
CA ARG A 258 -11.64 -24.42 0.04
C ARG A 258 -12.78 -25.13 -0.69
N GLY A 259 -12.48 -25.68 -1.87
CA GLY A 259 -13.43 -26.40 -2.73
C GLY A 259 -12.73 -27.04 -3.92
N PRO A 260 -13.48 -27.62 -4.86
CA PRO A 260 -12.93 -28.28 -6.06
C PRO A 260 -12.26 -27.29 -7.04
N ASN A 261 -12.69 -26.03 -7.04
CA ASN A 261 -12.16 -24.94 -7.87
C ASN A 261 -11.90 -23.67 -7.06
N THR A 262 -11.85 -23.75 -5.73
CA THR A 262 -11.66 -22.60 -4.85
C THR A 262 -10.41 -22.80 -4.00
N VAL A 263 -9.52 -21.80 -4.03
CA VAL A 263 -8.27 -21.80 -3.26
C VAL A 263 -8.13 -20.48 -2.52
N GLU A 264 -7.78 -20.54 -1.25
CA GLU A 264 -7.36 -19.38 -0.49
C GLU A 264 -5.83 -19.30 -0.55
N VAL A 265 -5.31 -18.17 -1.04
CA VAL A 265 -3.87 -17.92 -1.18
C VAL A 265 -3.47 -16.71 -0.36
N ALA A 266 -2.27 -16.74 0.20
CA ALA A 266 -1.71 -15.64 0.97
C ALA A 266 -0.23 -15.42 0.71
N LEU A 267 0.17 -14.15 0.69
CA LEU A 267 1.56 -13.73 0.76
C LEU A 267 1.65 -12.32 1.37
N ALA A 268 2.58 -12.10 2.30
CA ALA A 268 2.84 -10.79 2.92
C ALA A 268 1.57 -10.05 3.41
N GLY A 269 0.63 -10.78 4.01
CA GLY A 269 -0.64 -10.24 4.51
C GLY A 269 -1.72 -10.01 3.44
N ALA A 270 -1.44 -10.30 2.17
CA ALA A 270 -2.43 -10.30 1.10
C ALA A 270 -3.05 -11.70 0.98
N THR A 271 -4.05 -11.98 1.83
CA THR A 271 -4.87 -13.19 1.70
C THR A 271 -6.09 -12.91 0.84
N SER A 272 -6.36 -13.81 -0.11
CA SER A 272 -7.51 -13.76 -1.00
C SER A 272 -8.01 -15.16 -1.34
N THR A 273 -9.33 -15.31 -1.44
CA THR A 273 -9.99 -16.52 -1.93
C THR A 273 -10.24 -16.37 -3.43
N TRP A 274 -9.74 -17.32 -4.21
CA TRP A 274 -9.88 -17.34 -5.66
C TRP A 274 -10.81 -18.45 -6.08
N THR A 275 -11.71 -18.13 -7.00
CA THR A 275 -12.53 -19.11 -7.73
C THR A 275 -11.98 -19.22 -9.14
N LEU A 276 -11.67 -20.45 -9.52
CA LEU A 276 -11.12 -20.80 -10.83
C LEU A 276 -12.23 -21.30 -11.75
N ASP A 277 -12.14 -20.93 -13.02
CA ASP A 277 -12.89 -21.59 -14.08
C ASP A 277 -12.42 -23.05 -14.21
N GLU A 278 -13.36 -23.99 -14.25
CA GLU A 278 -13.04 -25.42 -14.18
C GLU A 278 -12.22 -25.89 -15.38
N LYS A 279 -12.53 -25.37 -16.57
CA LYS A 279 -11.95 -25.83 -17.83
C LYS A 279 -10.61 -25.17 -18.12
N THR A 280 -10.51 -23.88 -17.87
CA THR A 280 -9.36 -23.06 -18.26
C THR A 280 -8.39 -22.81 -17.13
N GLY A 281 -8.78 -23.05 -15.87
CA GLY A 281 -7.95 -22.72 -14.70
C GLY A 281 -7.85 -21.22 -14.40
N ARG A 282 -8.46 -20.35 -15.22
CA ARG A 282 -8.42 -18.90 -15.04
C ARG A 282 -9.03 -18.51 -13.70
N VAL A 283 -8.37 -17.61 -12.97
CA VAL A 283 -8.96 -16.98 -11.78
C VAL A 283 -10.04 -16.01 -12.24
N VAL A 284 -11.31 -16.42 -12.14
CA VAL A 284 -12.47 -15.63 -12.58
C VAL A 284 -13.03 -14.72 -11.48
N ARG A 285 -12.69 -15.01 -10.22
CA ARG A 285 -13.09 -14.19 -9.07
C ARG A 285 -12.01 -14.23 -8.00
N ALA A 286 -11.72 -13.09 -7.39
CA ALA A 286 -10.91 -12.98 -6.18
C ALA A 286 -11.68 -12.21 -5.10
N GLU A 287 -11.66 -12.71 -3.87
CA GLU A 287 -12.36 -12.14 -2.72
C GLU A 287 -11.38 -11.94 -1.58
N PHE A 288 -11.43 -10.77 -0.94
CA PHE A 288 -10.53 -10.44 0.16
C PHE A 288 -11.09 -9.30 1.00
N ARG A 289 -10.67 -9.24 2.27
CA ARG A 289 -10.95 -8.09 3.12
C ARG A 289 -10.05 -6.91 2.73
N ALA A 290 -10.64 -5.73 2.57
CA ALA A 290 -9.93 -4.51 2.21
C ALA A 290 -10.67 -3.26 2.70
N ARG A 291 -9.97 -2.13 2.69
CA ARG A 291 -10.57 -0.82 2.97
C ARG A 291 -11.10 -0.15 1.71
N ARG A 292 -12.36 0.30 1.80
CA ARG A 292 -12.98 1.28 0.89
C ARG A 292 -13.77 2.31 1.69
N GLY A 293 -13.06 3.17 2.42
CA GLY A 293 -13.63 4.04 3.45
C GLY A 293 -13.84 3.29 4.76
N THR A 294 -14.49 2.12 4.75
CA THR A 294 -14.50 1.15 5.84
C THR A 294 -13.79 -0.15 5.42
N VAL A 295 -13.42 -1.00 6.37
CA VAL A 295 -12.88 -2.34 6.12
C VAL A 295 -14.04 -3.32 5.98
N GLY A 296 -14.13 -3.98 4.82
CA GLY A 296 -15.22 -4.87 4.46
C GLY A 296 -14.78 -5.90 3.42
N ASP A 297 -15.73 -6.62 2.87
CA ASP A 297 -15.49 -7.68 1.90
C ASP A 297 -15.44 -7.08 0.50
N ASN A 298 -14.29 -7.22 -0.15
CA ASN A 298 -14.11 -6.82 -1.53
C ASN A 298 -14.12 -8.07 -2.42
N ALA A 299 -14.77 -7.97 -3.58
CA ALA A 299 -14.70 -8.98 -4.61
C ALA A 299 -14.39 -8.35 -5.95
N VAL A 300 -13.52 -9.01 -6.72
CA VAL A 300 -13.18 -8.65 -8.09
C VAL A 300 -13.56 -9.82 -8.99
N VAL A 301 -14.39 -9.57 -10.00
CA VAL A 301 -14.73 -10.53 -11.05
C VAL A 301 -13.93 -10.17 -12.29
N PHE A 302 -13.23 -11.16 -12.83
CA PHE A 302 -12.37 -11.03 -14.00
C PHE A 302 -13.02 -11.68 -15.22
N ALA A 303 -12.96 -11.00 -16.36
CA ALA A 303 -13.52 -11.47 -17.62
C ALA A 303 -12.69 -10.98 -18.80
N ASP A 304 -13.06 -11.41 -20.01
CA ASP A 304 -12.41 -11.00 -21.26
C ASP A 304 -10.90 -11.26 -21.23
N PHE A 305 -10.55 -12.54 -21.05
CA PHE A 305 -9.17 -12.98 -20.96
C PHE A 305 -8.53 -13.06 -22.34
N ARG A 306 -7.40 -12.38 -22.51
CA ARG A 306 -6.67 -12.30 -23.80
C ARG A 306 -5.20 -12.61 -23.60
N ALA A 307 -4.56 -13.17 -24.62
CA ALA A 307 -3.13 -13.41 -24.62
C ALA A 307 -2.37 -12.08 -24.79
N VAL A 308 -1.36 -11.85 -23.96
CA VAL A 308 -0.49 -10.68 -23.95
C VAL A 308 0.95 -11.16 -23.71
N ASN A 309 1.76 -11.19 -24.78
CA ASN A 309 3.18 -11.54 -24.73
C ASN A 309 3.52 -12.81 -23.89
N GLY A 310 2.81 -13.91 -24.17
CA GLY A 310 3.04 -15.21 -23.55
C GLY A 310 2.26 -15.47 -22.26
N VAL A 311 1.61 -14.47 -21.66
CA VAL A 311 0.67 -14.65 -20.54
C VAL A 311 -0.77 -14.36 -20.97
N VAL A 312 -1.75 -14.76 -20.16
CA VAL A 312 -3.18 -14.50 -20.41
C VAL A 312 -3.73 -13.57 -19.33
N LEU A 313 -4.24 -12.40 -19.70
CA LEU A 313 -4.66 -11.36 -18.76
C LEU A 313 -6.15 -11.04 -18.88
N PRO A 314 -6.85 -10.72 -17.78
CA PRO A 314 -8.23 -10.24 -17.84
C PRO A 314 -8.29 -8.76 -18.27
N HIS A 315 -8.93 -8.47 -19.39
CA HIS A 315 -9.14 -7.09 -19.88
C HIS A 315 -10.38 -6.43 -19.28
N LYS A 316 -11.27 -7.20 -18.64
CA LYS A 316 -12.45 -6.68 -17.94
C LYS A 316 -12.40 -7.07 -16.46
N ARG A 317 -12.74 -6.12 -15.61
CA ARG A 317 -12.90 -6.29 -14.16
C ARG A 317 -14.13 -5.55 -13.66
N THR A 318 -14.86 -6.19 -12.77
CA THR A 318 -15.97 -5.59 -12.02
C THR A 318 -15.71 -5.79 -10.54
N GLU A 319 -15.80 -4.73 -9.76
CA GLU A 319 -15.53 -4.78 -8.32
C GLU A 319 -16.82 -4.60 -7.52
N SER A 320 -16.92 -5.25 -6.37
CA SER A 320 -17.96 -5.01 -5.38
C SER A 320 -17.36 -4.88 -3.98
N PHE A 321 -18.09 -4.19 -3.11
CA PHE A 321 -17.73 -4.01 -1.71
C PHE A 321 -18.96 -4.24 -0.82
N ASP A 322 -18.84 -5.14 0.15
CA ASP A 322 -19.95 -5.63 0.99
C ASP A 322 -21.17 -6.03 0.14
N GLY A 323 -20.91 -6.77 -0.94
CA GLY A 323 -21.93 -7.26 -1.88
C GLY A 323 -22.49 -6.23 -2.86
N LYS A 324 -22.13 -4.95 -2.74
CA LYS A 324 -22.62 -3.88 -3.62
C LYS A 324 -21.61 -3.56 -4.72
N GLU A 325 -22.07 -3.56 -5.97
CA GLU A 325 -21.21 -3.21 -7.10
C GLU A 325 -20.66 -1.78 -6.97
N ILE A 326 -19.40 -1.63 -7.35
CA ILE A 326 -18.70 -0.36 -7.41
C ILE A 326 -18.81 0.18 -8.83
N THR A 327 -19.60 1.23 -9.00
CA THR A 327 -19.79 1.91 -10.29
C THR A 327 -19.05 3.25 -10.39
N ALA A 328 -18.56 3.78 -9.26
CA ALA A 328 -17.86 5.06 -9.19
C ALA A 328 -16.54 4.98 -8.37
N PRO A 329 -15.41 5.51 -8.89
CA PRO A 329 -15.27 5.98 -10.27
C PRO A 329 -15.42 4.82 -11.26
N ALA A 330 -15.94 5.13 -12.45
CA ALA A 330 -15.95 4.16 -13.55
C ALA A 330 -14.50 3.96 -14.02
N ARG A 331 -14.08 2.71 -14.18
CA ARG A 331 -12.74 2.35 -14.66
C ARG A 331 -12.83 1.48 -15.90
N ARG A 332 -11.97 1.75 -16.87
CA ARG A 332 -11.85 0.96 -18.10
C ARG A 332 -10.39 0.74 -18.44
N VAL A 333 -10.01 -0.52 -18.61
CA VAL A 333 -8.68 -0.89 -19.10
C VAL A 333 -8.49 -0.37 -20.52
N GLU A 334 -7.44 0.42 -20.74
CA GLU A 334 -7.05 0.94 -22.04
C GLU A 334 -5.83 0.20 -22.61
N ALA A 335 -4.89 -0.16 -21.75
CA ALA A 335 -3.73 -0.96 -22.13
C ALA A 335 -3.33 -1.94 -21.03
N LEU A 336 -2.91 -3.13 -21.46
CA LEU A 336 -2.27 -4.15 -20.64
C LEU A 336 -1.05 -4.66 -21.39
N GLU A 337 0.11 -4.64 -20.75
CA GLU A 337 1.36 -5.07 -21.36
C GLU A 337 2.13 -5.98 -20.41
N ALA A 338 2.68 -7.07 -20.96
CA ALA A 338 3.57 -7.98 -20.25
C ALA A 338 4.96 -7.93 -20.90
N ASN A 339 6.00 -7.86 -20.07
CA ASN A 339 7.41 -7.70 -20.50
C ASN A 339 7.66 -6.47 -21.40
N GLY A 340 6.82 -5.44 -21.29
CA GLY A 340 7.03 -4.15 -21.95
C GLY A 340 8.24 -3.41 -21.35
N GLU A 341 8.79 -2.48 -22.12
CA GLU A 341 9.89 -1.64 -21.67
C GLU A 341 9.43 -0.73 -20.53
N VAL A 342 10.14 -0.79 -19.39
CA VAL A 342 9.89 0.08 -18.24
C VAL A 342 11.20 0.75 -17.84
N LYS A 343 11.19 2.08 -17.92
CA LYS A 343 12.29 2.95 -17.49
C LYS A 343 12.58 2.77 -16.01
N ALA A 344 13.83 2.46 -15.66
CA ALA A 344 14.25 2.23 -14.28
C ALA A 344 14.03 3.48 -13.40
N GLU A 345 14.11 4.66 -13.99
CA GLU A 345 13.92 5.95 -13.34
C GLU A 345 12.51 6.10 -12.75
N LEU A 346 11.51 5.36 -13.25
CA LEU A 346 10.15 5.36 -12.69
C LEU A 346 10.10 4.82 -11.25
N PHE A 347 11.10 4.03 -10.85
CA PHE A 347 11.19 3.40 -9.54
C PHE A 347 12.23 4.06 -8.62
N VAL A 348 12.97 5.04 -9.13
CA VAL A 348 13.98 5.77 -8.36
C VAL A 348 13.34 7.07 -7.88
N ARG A 349 13.42 7.32 -6.57
CA ARG A 349 13.00 8.61 -6.01
C ARG A 349 13.84 9.70 -6.66
N PRO A 350 13.25 10.71 -7.31
CA PRO A 350 13.99 11.82 -7.90
C PRO A 350 15.00 12.40 -6.90
N LYS A 351 16.17 12.81 -7.40
CA LYS A 351 17.29 13.24 -6.56
C LYS A 351 17.06 14.63 -5.99
#